data_AF-A0A3D2C9W2-F1
#
_entry.id   AF-A0A3D2C9W2-F1
#
_cell.length_a   1.000
_cell.length_b   1.000
_cell.length_c   1.000
_cell.angle_alpha   90.00
_cell.angle_beta   90.00
_cell.angle_gamma   90.00
#
_symmetry.space_group_name_H-M   'P 1'
#
loop_
_entity.id
_entity.type
_entity.pdbx_description
1 polymer ?
#
loop_
_entity_poly.entity_id
_entity_poly.type
_entity_poly.pdbx_seq_one_letter_code
_entity_poly.pdbx_strand_id
1 'polypeptide(L)'
;MATTQASARTEELYTRFGHDPLSRELIPILTSETGTSSSGYPFLLPPVWRRLRDWVPHILSAGPRVLATVERLVDAGASASAGRVVRQVVRSAAVTAPPDLWLTRHIVDALRTVGVLDRLAAGETVAPADNPQLRAEELAIDLRFLLSRGWLVRAGAGYRLAAHAHARQLPLLGPIPLPAGVSMLWQRALEGETIPELDALDPALIPLPQDRHPGLWSATAYEVELGYRLVPLVVALRAHSERMDRTHLPPVGHRILDAAGAGERVLDRGPGPFGIIEAYHPYMAALPTVLRSGRGAVHVDRATNIAASQAANRKSFRRANDALDRFCADTGFSYRVFIEHALGRGEAVQQRHARGPAGLQFVGADLEDAAIDAAMQSPGMPPNMVFVRSADIGRPETLFAGMGDIPTEGAVLMVGNGFHEVRDQSDDGMVAVFAEYARAGLLLMFTEESALSIDALIETAWNTYHAGFKYVHERSGQGLRPATPGLPSALDGPLPASWVECATRAGYVYMDPYCARSRTIYPTTPPSGHNPSISVTHFFVPLRISEALGVTGTA
;
A
#
# COMPACT_ATOMS: atom_id res chain seq x y z
N MET A 1 28.50 15.68 -30.69
CA MET A 1 29.41 15.99 -29.56
C MET A 1 28.90 15.46 -28.22
N ALA A 2 27.61 15.59 -27.87
CA ALA A 2 27.06 15.08 -26.60
C ALA A 2 27.18 13.55 -26.42
N THR A 3 26.93 12.76 -27.47
CA THR A 3 27.00 11.28 -27.43
C THR A 3 28.41 10.76 -27.18
N THR A 4 29.43 11.43 -27.72
CA THR A 4 30.84 11.06 -27.56
C THR A 4 31.33 11.31 -26.13
N GLN A 5 30.86 12.38 -25.48
CA GLN A 5 31.21 12.69 -24.08
C GLN A 5 30.54 11.74 -23.08
N ALA A 6 29.29 11.33 -23.32
CA ALA A 6 28.59 10.35 -22.48
C ALA A 6 29.26 8.96 -22.52
N SER A 7 29.76 8.55 -23.69
CA SER A 7 30.52 7.30 -23.85
C SER A 7 31.84 7.35 -23.08
N ALA A 8 32.63 8.42 -23.23
CA ALA A 8 33.92 8.57 -22.55
C ALA A 8 33.78 8.57 -21.02
N ARG A 9 32.76 9.26 -20.48
CA ARG A 9 32.47 9.25 -19.03
C ARG A 9 32.07 7.87 -18.53
N THR A 10 31.29 7.12 -19.30
CA THR A 10 30.88 5.77 -18.92
C THR A 10 32.09 4.83 -18.86
N GLU A 11 33.00 4.91 -19.84
CA GLU A 11 34.25 4.14 -19.85
C GLU A 11 35.14 4.48 -18.65
N GLU A 12 35.31 5.77 -18.33
CA GLU A 12 36.09 6.22 -17.17
C GLU A 12 35.56 5.62 -15.86
N LEU A 13 34.24 5.66 -15.66
CA LEU A 13 33.60 5.07 -14.48
C LEU A 13 33.80 3.54 -14.43
N TYR A 14 33.74 2.84 -15.57
CA TYR A 14 34.00 1.40 -15.61
C TYR A 14 35.46 1.07 -15.31
N THR A 15 36.42 1.84 -15.82
CA THR A 15 37.84 1.66 -15.49
C THR A 15 38.08 1.83 -13.99
N ARG A 16 37.45 2.84 -13.38
CA ARG A 16 37.68 3.16 -11.96
C ARG A 16 36.92 2.24 -11.00
N PHE A 17 35.68 1.85 -11.31
CA PHE A 17 34.79 1.17 -10.37
C PHE A 17 34.21 -0.16 -10.88
N GLY A 18 34.46 -0.55 -12.13
CA GLY A 18 33.87 -1.75 -12.74
C GLY A 18 34.30 -3.08 -12.12
N HIS A 19 35.32 -3.08 -11.25
CA HIS A 19 35.74 -4.23 -10.46
C HIS A 19 34.74 -4.57 -9.32
N ASP A 20 33.97 -3.60 -8.84
CA ASP A 20 32.90 -3.82 -7.87
C ASP A 20 31.61 -4.25 -8.61
N PRO A 21 31.06 -5.44 -8.35
CA PRO A 21 29.89 -5.94 -9.07
C PRO A 21 28.68 -5.01 -8.99
N LEU A 22 28.47 -4.34 -7.85
CA LEU A 22 27.36 -3.43 -7.69
C LEU A 22 27.55 -2.15 -8.51
N SER A 23 28.76 -1.59 -8.50
CA SER A 23 29.11 -0.44 -9.35
C SER A 23 28.96 -0.78 -10.83
N ARG A 24 29.36 -1.99 -11.26
CA ARG A 24 29.22 -2.45 -12.65
C ARG A 24 27.76 -2.41 -13.14
N GLU A 25 26.81 -2.74 -12.27
CA GLU A 25 25.38 -2.67 -12.59
C GLU A 25 24.79 -1.26 -12.49
N LEU A 26 25.30 -0.43 -11.58
CA LEU A 26 24.83 0.94 -11.38
C LEU A 26 25.37 1.94 -12.41
N ILE A 27 26.60 1.77 -12.92
CA ILE A 27 27.19 2.65 -13.94
C ILE A 27 26.25 2.88 -15.13
N PRO A 28 25.75 1.86 -15.84
CA PRO A 28 24.90 2.07 -17.02
C PRO A 28 23.56 2.70 -16.65
N ILE A 29 23.10 2.56 -15.41
CA ILE A 29 21.89 3.23 -14.91
C ILE A 29 22.16 4.71 -14.66
N LEU A 30 23.28 5.02 -14.01
CA LEU A 30 23.63 6.37 -13.59
C LEU A 30 24.27 7.21 -14.69
N THR A 31 24.69 6.63 -15.82
CA THR A 31 25.15 7.37 -17.00
C THR A 31 24.07 7.52 -18.07
N SER A 32 22.91 6.89 -17.90
CA SER A 32 21.77 7.00 -18.81
C SER A 32 21.03 8.34 -18.71
N GLU A 33 20.37 8.72 -19.80
CA GLU A 33 19.45 9.85 -19.82
C GLU A 33 18.23 9.59 -18.92
N THR A 34 17.75 10.65 -18.27
CA THR A 34 16.51 10.64 -17.47
C THR A 34 15.45 11.49 -18.16
N GLY A 35 14.20 11.04 -18.09
CA GLY A 35 13.07 11.91 -18.44
C GLY A 35 12.68 12.82 -17.28
N THR A 36 11.75 13.75 -17.54
CA THR A 36 11.17 14.64 -16.53
C THR A 36 9.64 14.52 -16.56
N SER A 37 9.02 14.28 -15.41
CA SER A 37 7.57 14.17 -15.31
C SER A 37 6.89 15.53 -15.47
N SER A 38 5.57 15.55 -15.69
CA SER A 38 4.76 16.78 -15.74
C SER A 38 4.85 17.61 -14.46
N SER A 39 5.21 16.99 -13.33
CA SER A 39 5.45 17.66 -12.05
C SER A 39 6.92 18.02 -11.81
N GLY A 40 7.78 17.92 -12.83
CA GLY A 40 9.18 18.35 -12.78
C GLY A 40 10.15 17.37 -12.10
N TYR A 41 9.74 16.13 -11.84
CA TYR A 41 10.60 15.13 -11.18
C TYR A 41 11.32 14.24 -12.21
N PRO A 42 12.60 13.91 -12.00
CA PRO A 42 13.31 13.00 -12.89
C PRO A 42 12.74 11.58 -12.78
N PHE A 43 12.79 10.83 -13.88
CA PHE A 43 12.47 9.40 -13.92
C PHE A 43 13.45 8.63 -14.81
N LEU A 44 13.59 7.32 -14.58
CA LEU A 44 14.42 6.46 -15.43
C LEU A 44 13.62 6.00 -16.64
N LEU A 45 14.23 6.00 -17.83
CA LEU A 45 13.60 5.45 -19.03
C LEU A 45 13.35 3.94 -18.87
N PRO A 46 12.31 3.36 -19.50
CA PRO A 46 11.88 1.99 -19.21
C PRO A 46 12.97 0.91 -19.27
N PRO A 47 13.87 0.87 -20.28
CA PRO A 47 14.95 -0.13 -20.31
C PRO A 47 15.93 0.01 -19.13
N VAL A 48 16.20 1.26 -18.72
CA VAL A 48 17.10 1.59 -17.63
C VAL A 48 16.46 1.25 -16.28
N TRP A 49 15.15 1.53 -16.14
CA TRP A 49 14.37 1.14 -14.97
C TRP A 49 14.35 -0.39 -14.79
N ARG A 50 14.05 -1.15 -15.85
CA ARG A 50 14.07 -2.63 -15.76
C ARG A 50 15.44 -3.15 -15.38
N ARG A 51 16.53 -2.53 -15.86
CA ARG A 51 17.88 -2.88 -15.40
C ARG A 51 18.04 -2.66 -13.90
N LEU A 52 17.62 -1.51 -13.38
CA LEU A 52 17.65 -1.24 -11.93
C LEU A 52 16.81 -2.28 -11.15
N ARG A 53 15.58 -2.54 -11.60
CA ARG A 53 14.67 -3.51 -10.98
C ARG A 53 15.26 -4.92 -10.97
N ASP A 54 15.76 -5.39 -12.10
CA ASP A 54 16.08 -6.81 -12.31
C ASP A 54 17.52 -7.16 -11.92
N TRP A 55 18.42 -6.19 -11.77
CA TRP A 55 19.85 -6.45 -11.54
C TRP A 55 20.42 -5.85 -10.26
N VAL A 56 19.78 -4.83 -9.69
CA VAL A 56 20.31 -4.13 -8.52
C VAL A 56 19.52 -4.53 -7.26
N PRO A 57 20.12 -5.27 -6.32
CA PRO A 57 19.48 -5.57 -5.05
C PRO A 57 19.38 -4.30 -4.20
N HIS A 58 18.16 -3.91 -3.79
CA HIS A 58 17.94 -2.60 -3.18
C HIS A 58 17.02 -2.58 -1.95
N ILE A 59 16.74 -3.74 -1.35
CA ILE A 59 15.98 -3.86 -0.09
C ILE A 59 16.90 -4.21 1.09
N LEU A 60 16.42 -3.97 2.31
CA LEU A 60 17.07 -4.33 3.56
C LEU A 60 18.57 -3.96 3.54
N SER A 61 19.47 -4.89 3.92
CA SER A 61 20.91 -4.68 3.98
C SER A 61 21.57 -4.31 2.65
N ALA A 62 20.91 -4.58 1.51
CA ALA A 62 21.38 -4.11 0.20
C ALA A 62 21.25 -2.59 0.05
N GLY A 63 20.17 -2.03 0.60
CA GLY A 63 19.80 -0.63 0.41
C GLY A 63 20.92 0.34 0.79
N PRO A 64 21.49 0.28 2.01
CA PRO A 64 22.61 1.15 2.40
C PRO A 64 23.82 1.06 1.47
N ARG A 65 24.16 -0.15 1.00
CA ARG A 65 25.28 -0.37 0.05
C ARG A 65 25.01 0.27 -1.30
N VAL A 66 23.78 0.18 -1.81
CA VAL A 66 23.37 0.87 -3.05
C VAL A 66 23.45 2.38 -2.86
N LEU A 67 22.93 2.92 -1.76
CA LEU A 67 22.97 4.36 -1.49
C LEU A 67 24.41 4.91 -1.47
N ALA A 68 25.31 4.25 -0.74
CA ALA A 68 26.72 4.63 -0.68
C ALA A 68 27.41 4.53 -2.06
N THR A 69 27.08 3.49 -2.84
CA THR A 69 27.65 3.31 -4.18
C THR A 69 27.14 4.37 -5.16
N VAL A 70 25.85 4.72 -5.10
CA VAL A 70 25.26 5.79 -5.91
C VAL A 70 25.90 7.13 -5.57
N GLU A 71 26.10 7.44 -4.29
CA GLU A 71 26.78 8.66 -3.84
C GLU A 71 28.19 8.74 -4.42
N ARG A 72 29.01 7.70 -4.20
CA ARG A 72 30.37 7.61 -4.75
C ARG A 72 30.42 7.78 -6.27
N LEU A 73 29.50 7.16 -7.01
CA LEU A 73 29.46 7.26 -8.48
C LEU A 73 29.01 8.65 -8.95
N VAL A 74 28.05 9.27 -8.26
CA VAL A 74 27.62 10.65 -8.56
C VAL A 74 28.75 11.65 -8.28
N ASP A 75 29.48 11.49 -7.18
CA ASP A 75 30.65 12.33 -6.85
C ASP A 75 31.78 12.16 -7.87
N ALA A 76 31.90 10.97 -8.46
CA ALA A 76 32.81 10.69 -9.55
C ALA A 76 32.28 11.14 -10.94
N GLY A 77 31.14 11.83 -10.99
CA GLY A 77 30.60 12.43 -12.21
C GLY A 77 29.43 11.70 -12.85
N ALA A 78 28.85 10.65 -12.25
CA ALA A 78 27.61 10.08 -12.78
C ALA A 78 26.42 11.08 -12.71
N SER A 79 25.32 10.79 -13.40
CA SER A 79 24.15 11.67 -13.45
C SER A 79 23.51 11.85 -12.06
N ALA A 80 23.51 13.08 -11.56
CA ALA A 80 22.84 13.44 -10.32
C ALA A 80 21.32 13.23 -10.37
N SER A 81 20.70 13.38 -11.55
CA SER A 81 19.27 13.13 -11.77
C SER A 81 18.93 11.65 -11.66
N ALA A 82 19.68 10.78 -12.35
CA ALA A 82 19.51 9.33 -12.24
C ALA A 82 19.78 8.87 -10.80
N GLY A 83 20.84 9.37 -10.17
CA GLY A 83 21.16 9.12 -8.77
C GLY A 83 20.03 9.53 -7.83
N ARG A 84 19.31 10.62 -8.11
CA ARG A 84 18.13 11.05 -7.34
C ARG A 84 17.01 10.03 -7.40
N VAL A 85 16.73 9.48 -8.59
CA VAL A 85 15.70 8.43 -8.78
C VAL A 85 16.09 7.14 -8.07
N VAL A 86 17.33 6.67 -8.24
CA VAL A 86 17.81 5.44 -7.56
C VAL A 86 17.71 5.60 -6.03
N ARG A 87 18.19 6.74 -5.48
CA ARG A 87 18.08 7.02 -4.05
C ARG A 87 16.64 7.01 -3.56
N GLN A 88 15.70 7.58 -4.33
CA GLN A 88 14.29 7.57 -3.97
C GLN A 88 13.74 6.15 -3.91
N VAL A 89 14.00 5.32 -4.93
CA VAL A 89 13.54 3.93 -5.00
C VAL A 89 14.08 3.12 -3.82
N VAL A 90 15.38 3.17 -3.57
CA VAL A 90 16.02 2.43 -2.46
C VAL A 90 15.48 2.87 -1.10
N ARG A 91 15.33 4.19 -0.89
CA ARG A 91 14.76 4.73 0.34
C ARG A 91 13.30 4.31 0.51
N SER A 92 12.51 4.29 -0.55
CA SER A 92 11.15 3.79 -0.48
C SER A 92 11.11 2.31 -0.15
N ALA A 93 11.90 1.49 -0.82
CA ALA A 93 11.98 0.05 -0.63
C ALA A 93 12.34 -0.37 0.80
N ALA A 94 13.16 0.42 1.50
CA ALA A 94 13.46 0.21 2.92
C ALA A 94 12.19 0.19 3.81
N VAL A 95 11.13 0.90 3.40
CA VAL A 95 9.85 1.01 4.13
C VAL A 95 8.78 0.10 3.51
N THR A 96 8.82 -0.15 2.22
CA THR A 96 7.72 -0.84 1.53
C THR A 96 7.98 -2.33 1.31
N ALA A 97 9.24 -2.79 1.32
CA ALA A 97 9.56 -4.20 1.19
C ALA A 97 9.31 -5.05 2.45
N PRO A 98 9.62 -4.60 3.68
CA PRO A 98 9.45 -5.45 4.86
C PRO A 98 8.04 -6.02 5.05
N PRO A 99 6.95 -5.25 4.86
CA PRO A 99 5.59 -5.80 4.96
C PRO A 99 5.30 -6.89 3.92
N ASP A 100 5.71 -6.68 2.66
CA ASP A 100 5.55 -7.68 1.59
C ASP A 100 6.34 -8.96 1.90
N LEU A 101 7.54 -8.84 2.48
CA LEU A 101 8.37 -9.98 2.90
C LEU A 101 7.75 -10.73 4.09
N TRP A 102 7.19 -9.99 5.05
CA TRP A 102 6.43 -10.57 6.15
C TRP A 102 5.20 -11.35 5.64
N LEU A 103 4.43 -10.80 4.70
CA LEU A 103 3.32 -11.50 4.05
C LEU A 103 3.77 -12.76 3.31
N THR A 104 4.86 -12.64 2.54
CA THR A 104 5.45 -13.78 1.82
C THR A 104 5.76 -14.94 2.76
N ARG A 105 6.28 -14.64 3.97
CA ARG A 105 6.62 -15.67 4.94
C ARG A 105 5.40 -16.49 5.38
N HIS A 106 4.28 -15.83 5.63
CA HIS A 106 3.00 -16.46 5.98
C HIS A 106 2.40 -17.24 4.82
N ILE A 107 2.43 -16.66 3.62
CA ILE A 107 1.92 -17.31 2.40
C ILE A 107 2.68 -18.61 2.14
N VAL A 108 4.02 -18.58 2.16
CA VAL A 108 4.85 -19.76 1.90
C VAL A 108 4.59 -20.86 2.94
N ASP A 109 4.42 -20.50 4.21
CA ASP A 109 4.09 -21.46 5.27
C ASP A 109 2.72 -22.12 5.06
N ALA A 110 1.72 -21.33 4.66
CA ALA A 110 0.39 -21.82 4.35
C ALA A 110 0.40 -22.74 3.12
N LEU A 111 1.08 -22.34 2.04
CA LEU A 111 1.21 -23.14 0.82
C LEU A 111 1.95 -24.46 1.07
N ARG A 112 2.93 -24.50 1.98
CA ARG A 112 3.55 -25.75 2.43
C ARG A 112 2.54 -26.63 3.16
N THR A 113 1.80 -26.05 4.11
CA THR A 113 0.81 -26.76 4.91
C THR A 113 -0.31 -27.40 4.07
N VAL A 114 -0.64 -26.80 2.92
CA VAL A 114 -1.63 -27.36 1.98
C VAL A 114 -1.01 -28.12 0.80
N GLY A 115 0.31 -28.36 0.80
CA GLY A 115 1.03 -29.15 -0.21
C GLY A 115 1.24 -28.47 -1.57
N VAL A 116 0.87 -27.19 -1.72
CA VAL A 116 1.05 -26.43 -2.96
C VAL A 116 2.52 -26.08 -3.19
N LEU A 117 3.26 -25.74 -2.14
CA LEU A 117 4.67 -25.38 -2.24
C LEU A 117 5.53 -26.54 -2.76
N ASP A 118 5.24 -27.76 -2.32
CA ASP A 118 5.97 -28.96 -2.72
C ASP A 118 5.79 -29.26 -4.22
N ARG A 119 4.56 -29.09 -4.73
CA ARG A 119 4.27 -29.20 -6.17
C ARG A 119 5.04 -28.16 -6.99
N LEU A 120 5.04 -26.91 -6.54
CA LEU A 120 5.82 -25.84 -7.17
C LEU A 120 7.33 -26.14 -7.14
N ALA A 121 7.84 -26.67 -6.03
CA ALA A 121 9.24 -27.06 -5.86
C ALA A 121 9.63 -28.25 -6.76
N ALA A 122 8.71 -29.18 -6.99
CA ALA A 122 8.86 -30.26 -7.97
C ALA A 122 8.83 -29.77 -9.43
N GLY A 123 8.60 -28.47 -9.64
CA GLY A 123 8.54 -27.83 -10.94
C GLY A 123 7.19 -27.97 -11.64
N GLU A 124 6.14 -28.43 -10.94
CA GLU A 124 4.79 -28.52 -11.51
C GLU A 124 4.21 -27.14 -11.85
N THR A 125 3.32 -27.11 -12.83
CA THR A 125 2.39 -25.99 -13.02
C THR A 125 1.19 -26.19 -12.11
N VAL A 126 0.91 -25.22 -11.24
CA VAL A 126 -0.26 -25.23 -10.35
C VAL A 126 -1.26 -24.21 -10.86
N ALA A 127 -2.43 -24.65 -11.32
CA ALA A 127 -3.57 -23.76 -11.53
C ALA A 127 -4.45 -23.75 -10.27
N PRO A 128 -5.04 -22.59 -9.88
CA PRO A 128 -5.88 -22.51 -8.68
C PRO A 128 -7.06 -23.49 -8.66
N ALA A 129 -7.60 -23.83 -9.84
CA ALA A 129 -8.73 -24.75 -9.99
C ALA A 129 -8.36 -26.24 -9.90
N ASP A 130 -7.06 -26.59 -9.90
CA ASP A 130 -6.61 -27.98 -9.98
C ASP A 130 -6.75 -28.75 -8.67
N ASN A 131 -6.94 -28.06 -7.54
CA ASN A 131 -7.07 -28.69 -6.22
C ASN A 131 -8.49 -28.49 -5.67
N PRO A 132 -9.37 -29.50 -5.74
CA PRO A 132 -10.76 -29.38 -5.27
C PRO A 132 -10.89 -29.24 -3.75
N GLN A 133 -9.81 -29.48 -2.98
CA GLN A 133 -9.79 -29.28 -1.53
C GLN A 133 -9.50 -27.83 -1.14
N LEU A 134 -9.09 -26.99 -2.10
CA LEU A 134 -8.78 -25.58 -1.90
C LEU A 134 -9.77 -24.72 -2.68
N ARG A 135 -10.07 -23.55 -2.11
CA ARG A 135 -10.85 -22.50 -2.76
C ARG A 135 -9.97 -21.82 -3.82
N ALA A 136 -10.35 -21.98 -5.09
CA ALA A 136 -9.56 -21.49 -6.21
C ALA A 136 -9.34 -19.97 -6.15
N GLU A 137 -10.36 -19.22 -5.74
CA GLU A 137 -10.31 -17.77 -5.56
C GLU A 137 -9.31 -17.35 -4.47
N GLU A 138 -9.21 -18.13 -3.39
CA GLU A 138 -8.29 -17.83 -2.29
C GLU A 138 -6.85 -18.19 -2.65
N LEU A 139 -6.63 -19.32 -3.34
CA LEU A 139 -5.31 -19.71 -3.80
C LEU A 139 -4.79 -18.75 -4.89
N ALA A 140 -5.68 -18.24 -5.75
CA ALA A 140 -5.31 -17.28 -6.79
C ALA A 140 -4.74 -15.97 -6.22
N ILE A 141 -5.18 -15.53 -5.04
CA ILE A 141 -4.65 -14.32 -4.38
C ILE A 141 -3.18 -14.54 -3.97
N ASP A 142 -2.85 -15.68 -3.36
CA ASP A 142 -1.46 -16.01 -2.95
C ASP A 142 -0.53 -16.10 -4.17
N LEU A 143 -0.95 -16.85 -5.20
CA LEU A 143 -0.12 -17.07 -6.38
C LEU A 143 0.07 -15.77 -7.18
N ARG A 144 -0.94 -14.90 -7.27
CA ARG A 144 -0.80 -13.59 -7.90
C ARG A 144 0.15 -12.68 -7.10
N PHE A 145 0.06 -12.68 -5.77
CA PHE A 145 1.00 -11.92 -4.95
C PHE A 145 2.45 -12.37 -5.18
N LEU A 146 2.72 -13.68 -5.14
CA LEU A 146 4.06 -14.22 -5.38
C LEU A 146 4.56 -13.97 -6.81
N LEU A 147 3.67 -14.04 -7.82
CA LEU A 147 3.97 -13.64 -9.21
C LEU A 147 4.38 -12.17 -9.28
N SER A 148 3.65 -11.27 -8.60
CA SER A 148 3.93 -9.84 -8.64
C SER A 148 5.29 -9.45 -8.06
N ARG A 149 5.88 -10.32 -7.21
CA ARG A 149 7.18 -10.13 -6.56
C ARG A 149 8.30 -10.95 -7.22
N GLY A 150 8.00 -11.64 -8.33
CA GLY A 150 8.97 -12.33 -9.17
C GLY A 150 9.33 -13.75 -8.75
N TRP A 151 8.71 -14.33 -7.72
CA TRP A 151 9.01 -15.71 -7.32
C TRP A 151 8.30 -16.77 -8.18
N LEU A 152 7.19 -16.40 -8.80
CA LEU A 152 6.46 -17.24 -9.74
C LEU A 152 6.49 -16.65 -11.14
N VAL A 153 6.26 -17.50 -12.13
CA VAL A 153 5.99 -17.13 -13.52
C VAL A 153 4.64 -17.71 -13.95
N ARG A 154 3.97 -17.03 -14.88
CA ARG A 154 2.74 -17.54 -15.49
C ARG A 154 3.05 -18.69 -16.46
N ALA A 155 2.29 -19.78 -16.39
CA ALA A 155 2.40 -20.92 -17.29
C ALA A 155 0.99 -21.38 -17.70
N GLY A 156 0.48 -20.85 -18.83
CA GLY A 156 -0.89 -21.07 -19.26
C GLY A 156 -1.90 -20.55 -18.23
N ALA A 157 -2.82 -21.40 -17.79
CA ALA A 157 -3.81 -21.08 -16.75
C ALA A 157 -3.25 -21.10 -15.32
N GLY A 158 -2.03 -21.63 -15.11
CA GLY A 158 -1.42 -21.78 -13.80
C GLY A 158 -0.12 -21.02 -13.61
N TYR A 159 0.60 -21.39 -12.56
CA TYR A 159 1.83 -20.76 -12.11
C TYR A 159 2.93 -21.80 -11.88
N ARG A 160 4.18 -21.42 -12.11
CA ARG A 160 5.37 -22.23 -11.80
C ARG A 160 6.36 -21.40 -11.00
N LEU A 161 7.18 -22.08 -10.21
CA LEU A 161 8.32 -21.45 -9.57
C LEU A 161 9.27 -20.87 -10.64
N ALA A 162 9.72 -19.64 -10.46
CA ALA A 162 10.65 -19.03 -11.40
C ALA A 162 12.00 -19.76 -11.40
N ALA A 163 12.69 -19.73 -12.55
CA ALA A 163 13.88 -20.56 -12.76
C ALA A 163 15.13 -20.06 -12.00
N HIS A 164 15.16 -18.79 -11.59
CA HIS A 164 16.31 -18.19 -10.90
C HIS A 164 16.46 -18.71 -9.47
N ALA A 165 17.69 -18.64 -8.96
CA ALA A 165 18.07 -19.25 -7.68
C ALA A 165 17.24 -18.73 -6.49
N HIS A 166 16.88 -17.44 -6.46
CA HIS A 166 16.12 -16.85 -5.36
C HIS A 166 14.71 -17.43 -5.21
N ALA A 167 14.01 -17.69 -6.32
CA ALA A 167 12.72 -18.37 -6.26
C ALA A 167 12.88 -19.82 -5.78
N ARG A 168 13.94 -20.51 -6.24
CA ARG A 168 14.26 -21.89 -5.80
C ARG A 168 14.64 -21.99 -4.33
N GLN A 169 14.95 -20.88 -3.66
CA GLN A 169 15.19 -20.87 -2.22
C GLN A 169 13.90 -20.80 -1.40
N LEU A 170 12.77 -20.35 -1.94
CA LEU A 170 11.52 -20.22 -1.16
C LEU A 170 11.07 -21.55 -0.52
N PRO A 171 11.12 -22.71 -1.21
CA PRO A 171 10.79 -23.99 -0.59
C PRO A 171 11.67 -24.36 0.61
N LEU A 172 12.89 -23.80 0.70
CA LEU A 172 13.84 -24.06 1.79
C LEU A 172 13.46 -23.36 3.10
N LEU A 173 12.49 -22.43 3.07
CA LEU A 173 11.99 -21.80 4.29
C LEU A 173 11.44 -22.90 5.22
N GLY A 174 11.73 -22.81 6.52
CA GLY A 174 11.18 -23.76 7.50
C GLY A 174 9.75 -23.40 7.94
N PRO A 175 9.23 -24.04 9.00
CA PRO A 175 8.08 -23.55 9.76
C PRO A 175 8.35 -22.16 10.36
N ILE A 176 7.31 -21.34 10.52
CA ILE A 176 7.45 -20.01 11.17
C ILE A 176 7.92 -20.19 12.63
N PRO A 177 8.98 -19.48 13.08
CA PRO A 177 9.51 -19.68 14.43
C PRO A 177 8.54 -19.23 15.53
N LEU A 178 7.77 -18.15 15.32
CA LEU A 178 6.75 -17.66 16.28
C LEU A 178 5.43 -17.29 15.57
N PRO A 179 4.47 -18.22 15.45
CA PRO A 179 3.36 -18.06 14.50
C PRO A 179 2.37 -16.93 14.82
N ALA A 180 2.32 -16.42 16.05
CA ALA A 180 1.36 -15.42 16.52
C ALA A 180 1.94 -14.47 17.58
N GLY A 181 1.40 -13.25 17.69
CA GLY A 181 1.60 -12.35 18.83
C GLY A 181 3.02 -11.78 19.00
N VAL A 182 3.85 -11.79 17.94
CA VAL A 182 5.27 -11.41 18.03
C VAL A 182 5.45 -9.95 18.44
N SER A 183 4.59 -9.05 17.95
CA SER A 183 4.60 -7.62 18.34
C SER A 183 4.32 -7.44 19.84
N MET A 184 3.39 -8.21 20.42
CA MET A 184 3.10 -8.19 21.85
C MET A 184 4.27 -8.71 22.70
N LEU A 185 4.97 -9.75 22.23
CA LEU A 185 6.19 -10.24 22.89
C LEU A 185 7.27 -9.15 22.92
N TRP A 186 7.45 -8.41 21.81
CA TRP A 186 8.37 -7.28 21.78
C TRP A 186 7.93 -6.14 22.70
N GLN A 187 6.63 -5.80 22.76
CA GLN A 187 6.12 -4.75 23.66
C GLN A 187 6.44 -5.06 25.12
N ARG A 188 6.14 -6.29 25.57
CA ARG A 188 6.47 -6.76 26.93
C ARG A 188 7.96 -6.70 27.21
N ALA A 189 8.79 -7.10 26.23
CA ALA A 189 10.24 -7.02 26.37
C ALA A 189 10.75 -5.57 26.50
N LEU A 190 10.17 -4.63 25.74
CA LEU A 190 10.48 -3.21 25.82
C LEU A 190 10.02 -2.57 27.15
N GLU A 191 9.00 -3.14 27.79
CA GLU A 191 8.55 -2.77 29.14
C GLU A 191 9.46 -3.34 30.25
N GLY A 192 10.50 -4.10 29.89
CA GLY A 192 11.50 -4.65 30.80
C GLY A 192 11.29 -6.11 31.17
N GLU A 193 10.29 -6.79 30.60
CA GLU A 193 10.10 -8.22 30.81
C GLU A 193 11.16 -9.05 30.07
N THR A 194 11.65 -10.12 30.69
CA THR A 194 12.54 -11.08 30.01
C THR A 194 11.68 -12.07 29.23
N ILE A 195 11.80 -12.07 27.90
CA ILE A 195 11.04 -12.94 26.98
C ILE A 195 12.01 -13.84 26.21
N PRO A 196 12.36 -15.04 26.73
CA PRO A 196 13.32 -15.96 26.08
C PRO A 196 12.90 -16.41 24.68
N GLU A 197 11.60 -16.43 24.39
CA GLU A 197 11.04 -16.82 23.08
C GLU A 197 11.57 -15.94 21.94
N LEU A 198 11.94 -14.69 22.22
CA LEU A 198 12.50 -13.78 21.22
C LEU A 198 13.88 -14.22 20.71
N ASP A 199 14.61 -15.07 21.44
CA ASP A 199 15.89 -15.60 20.96
C ASP A 199 15.73 -16.47 19.71
N ALA A 200 14.55 -17.07 19.49
CA ALA A 200 14.23 -17.79 18.26
C ALA A 200 14.20 -16.88 17.02
N LEU A 201 14.12 -15.56 17.22
CA LEU A 201 14.15 -14.55 16.15
C LEU A 201 15.56 -14.05 15.83
N ASP A 202 16.62 -14.61 16.42
CA ASP A 202 17.98 -14.19 16.11
C ASP A 202 18.32 -14.39 14.62
N PRO A 203 18.77 -13.35 13.89
CA PRO A 203 19.22 -13.49 12.51
C PRO A 203 20.35 -14.50 12.30
N ALA A 204 21.16 -14.78 13.34
CA ALA A 204 22.22 -15.80 13.30
C ALA A 204 21.66 -17.23 13.13
N LEU A 205 20.38 -17.44 13.44
CA LEU A 205 19.71 -18.73 13.30
C LEU A 205 19.13 -18.96 11.90
N ILE A 206 19.28 -18.03 10.94
CA ILE A 206 18.73 -18.17 9.58
C ILE A 206 19.72 -18.98 8.72
N PRO A 207 19.48 -20.27 8.43
CA PRO A 207 20.45 -21.14 7.76
C PRO A 207 20.26 -21.09 6.24
N LEU A 208 20.11 -19.89 5.68
CA LEU A 208 19.75 -19.69 4.28
C LEU A 208 20.85 -18.96 3.51
N PRO A 209 21.08 -19.32 2.23
CA PRO A 209 22.05 -18.62 1.40
C PRO A 209 21.70 -17.13 1.27
N GLN A 210 22.72 -16.29 1.39
CA GLN A 210 22.61 -14.85 1.12
C GLN A 210 23.07 -14.49 -0.30
N ASP A 211 23.58 -15.49 -1.05
CA ASP A 211 24.19 -15.29 -2.35
C ASP A 211 23.19 -14.73 -3.37
N ARG A 212 23.64 -13.68 -4.06
CA ARG A 212 22.86 -12.98 -5.07
C ARG A 212 23.37 -13.38 -6.45
N HIS A 213 22.47 -13.89 -7.28
CA HIS A 213 22.78 -14.24 -8.66
C HIS A 213 22.41 -13.10 -9.61
N PRO A 214 23.24 -12.78 -10.61
CA PRO A 214 22.89 -11.79 -11.63
C PRO A 214 21.69 -12.24 -12.47
N GLY A 215 20.90 -11.27 -12.97
CA GLY A 215 20.08 -11.47 -14.17
C GLY A 215 18.62 -11.84 -14.02
N LEU A 216 18.00 -11.56 -12.86
CA LEU A 216 16.56 -11.39 -12.59
C LEU A 216 16.40 -11.46 -11.06
N TRP A 217 16.50 -10.31 -10.41
CA TRP A 217 16.56 -10.18 -8.96
C TRP A 217 15.16 -10.22 -8.34
N SER A 218 14.95 -11.15 -7.41
CA SER A 218 13.85 -11.14 -6.43
C SER A 218 14.45 -11.14 -5.02
N ALA A 219 13.63 -10.93 -4.01
CA ALA A 219 14.10 -11.10 -2.63
C ALA A 219 14.47 -12.57 -2.35
N THR A 220 15.54 -12.78 -1.59
CA THR A 220 16.01 -14.10 -1.18
C THR A 220 15.19 -14.67 -0.02
N ALA A 221 15.30 -15.98 0.23
CA ALA A 221 14.64 -16.58 1.39
C ALA A 221 15.19 -16.01 2.72
N TYR A 222 16.47 -15.62 2.77
CA TYR A 222 17.05 -14.90 3.90
C TYR A 222 16.37 -13.54 4.13
N GLU A 223 16.14 -12.77 3.05
CA GLU A 223 15.47 -11.47 3.14
C GLU A 223 14.00 -11.61 3.58
N VAL A 224 13.32 -12.69 3.17
CA VAL A 224 11.96 -13.03 3.65
C VAL A 224 11.95 -13.29 5.17
N GLU A 225 12.86 -14.12 5.68
CA GLU A 225 13.00 -14.40 7.12
C GLU A 225 13.32 -13.13 7.93
N LEU A 226 14.13 -12.22 7.36
CA LEU A 226 14.50 -10.97 7.99
C LEU A 226 13.35 -9.97 8.02
N GLY A 227 12.57 -9.85 6.92
CA GLY A 227 11.36 -9.03 6.88
C GLY A 227 10.33 -9.49 7.93
N TYR A 228 10.16 -10.81 8.08
CA TYR A 228 9.28 -11.39 9.09
C TYR A 228 9.67 -11.00 10.53
N ARG A 229 10.97 -10.92 10.84
CA ARG A 229 11.48 -10.50 12.16
C ARG A 229 11.37 -8.99 12.39
N LEU A 230 11.61 -8.20 11.34
CA LEU A 230 11.71 -6.74 11.42
C LEU A 230 10.36 -6.06 11.67
N VAL A 231 9.31 -6.50 10.97
CA VAL A 231 7.99 -5.85 11.02
C VAL A 231 7.41 -5.77 12.45
N PRO A 232 7.22 -6.89 13.18
CA PRO A 232 6.63 -6.84 14.53
C PRO A 232 7.51 -6.06 15.52
N LEU A 233 8.83 -6.08 15.36
CA LEU A 233 9.76 -5.31 16.18
C LEU A 233 9.54 -3.79 16.02
N VAL A 234 9.46 -3.29 14.79
CA VAL A 234 9.27 -1.86 14.54
C VAL A 234 7.87 -1.39 14.97
N VAL A 235 6.85 -2.23 14.80
CA VAL A 235 5.49 -1.96 15.31
C VAL A 235 5.52 -1.82 16.84
N ALA A 236 6.17 -2.75 17.54
CA ALA A 236 6.31 -2.70 18.99
C ALA A 236 7.11 -1.49 19.48
N LEU A 237 8.22 -1.15 18.81
CA LEU A 237 9.02 0.05 19.13
C LEU A 237 8.19 1.33 19.04
N ARG A 238 7.35 1.46 18.01
CA ARG A 238 6.47 2.63 17.85
C ARG A 238 5.37 2.66 18.91
N ALA A 239 4.81 1.51 19.27
CA ALA A 239 3.81 1.40 20.32
C ALA A 239 4.38 1.80 21.70
N HIS A 240 5.62 1.40 21.96
CA HIS A 240 6.32 1.73 23.21
C HIS A 240 6.77 3.21 23.27
N SER A 241 7.27 3.76 22.17
CA SER A 241 7.79 5.13 22.12
C SER A 241 7.49 5.80 20.79
N GLU A 242 6.93 7.01 20.82
CA GLU A 242 6.72 7.80 19.60
C GLU A 242 8.03 8.02 18.85
N ARG A 243 9.15 8.16 19.57
CA ARG A 243 10.49 8.32 18.99
C ARG A 243 11.19 7.00 18.68
N MET A 244 10.53 5.85 18.90
CA MET A 244 11.11 4.51 18.77
C MET A 244 12.45 4.39 19.50
N ASP A 245 12.43 4.78 20.77
CA ASP A 245 13.58 4.66 21.66
C ASP A 245 14.07 3.20 21.71
N ARG A 246 15.37 3.01 21.50
CA ARG A 246 16.04 1.70 21.47
C ARG A 246 16.69 1.36 22.81
N THR A 247 16.64 2.24 23.80
CA THR A 247 17.34 2.07 25.09
C THR A 247 16.95 0.77 25.80
N HIS A 248 15.68 0.37 25.71
CA HIS A 248 15.15 -0.85 26.32
C HIS A 248 15.09 -2.03 25.34
N LEU A 249 15.68 -1.91 24.16
CA LEU A 249 15.61 -2.95 23.14
C LEU A 249 16.51 -4.15 23.51
N PRO A 250 15.98 -5.39 23.57
CA PRO A 250 16.81 -6.56 23.81
C PRO A 250 17.93 -6.73 22.76
N PRO A 251 19.06 -7.37 23.09
CA PRO A 251 20.18 -7.56 22.15
C PRO A 251 19.80 -8.20 20.81
N VAL A 252 18.84 -9.14 20.81
CA VAL A 252 18.33 -9.76 19.58
C VAL A 252 17.63 -8.74 18.67
N GLY A 253 16.95 -7.74 19.24
CA GLY A 253 16.31 -6.66 18.49
C GLY A 253 17.34 -5.77 17.78
N HIS A 254 18.45 -5.45 18.44
CA HIS A 254 19.57 -4.75 17.82
C HIS A 254 20.14 -5.52 16.62
N ARG A 255 20.37 -6.83 16.79
CA ARG A 255 20.87 -7.69 15.70
C ARG A 255 19.91 -7.73 14.51
N ILE A 256 18.59 -7.74 14.74
CA ILE A 256 17.58 -7.69 13.66
C ILE A 256 17.68 -6.36 12.90
N LEU A 257 17.72 -5.23 13.60
CA LEU A 257 17.84 -3.91 12.97
C LEU A 257 19.13 -3.78 12.15
N ASP A 258 20.25 -4.25 12.70
CA ASP A 258 21.55 -4.21 12.05
C ASP A 258 21.59 -5.12 10.81
N ALA A 259 21.13 -6.37 10.94
CA ALA A 259 21.04 -7.31 9.83
C ALA A 259 20.14 -6.78 8.70
N ALA A 260 19.06 -6.07 9.04
CA ALA A 260 18.17 -5.44 8.07
C ALA A 260 18.74 -4.17 7.43
N GLY A 261 19.85 -3.63 7.95
CA GLY A 261 20.31 -2.28 7.58
C GLY A 261 19.26 -1.21 7.89
N ALA A 262 18.48 -1.40 8.95
CA ALA A 262 17.37 -0.53 9.33
C ALA A 262 17.88 0.80 9.90
N GLY A 263 18.04 1.79 9.03
CA GLY A 263 18.37 3.16 9.42
C GLY A 263 17.17 3.99 9.87
N GLU A 264 17.42 5.26 10.19
CA GLU A 264 16.44 6.27 10.63
C GLU A 264 15.15 6.25 9.81
N ARG A 265 15.26 6.11 8.49
CA ARG A 265 14.08 6.11 7.62
C ARG A 265 13.10 4.96 7.92
N VAL A 266 13.61 3.76 8.23
CA VAL A 266 12.76 2.61 8.57
C VAL A 266 12.04 2.88 9.87
N LEU A 267 12.72 3.49 10.84
CA LEU A 267 12.07 3.91 12.07
C LEU A 267 11.03 5.00 11.80
N ASP A 268 11.41 6.13 11.22
CA ASP A 268 10.52 7.28 11.02
C ASP A 268 9.26 6.98 10.21
N ARG A 269 9.36 6.06 9.24
CA ARG A 269 8.32 5.85 8.22
C ARG A 269 7.77 4.43 8.17
N GLY A 270 8.49 3.44 8.70
CA GLY A 270 8.07 2.04 8.77
C GLY A 270 6.76 1.81 9.52
N PRO A 271 6.54 2.41 10.72
CA PRO A 271 5.40 2.06 11.56
C PRO A 271 4.03 2.21 10.90
N GLY A 272 3.86 3.16 9.95
CA GLY A 272 2.62 3.32 9.20
C GLY A 272 2.30 2.07 8.36
N PRO A 273 3.05 1.79 7.28
CA PRO A 273 2.82 0.60 6.45
C PRO A 273 2.96 -0.72 7.21
N PHE A 274 3.86 -0.78 8.21
CA PHE A 274 4.09 -2.01 8.97
C PHE A 274 2.90 -2.33 9.85
N GLY A 275 2.36 -1.34 10.57
CA GLY A 275 1.19 -1.52 11.43
C GLY A 275 -0.07 -1.86 10.65
N ILE A 276 -0.28 -1.25 9.46
CA ILE A 276 -1.42 -1.57 8.59
C ILE A 276 -1.40 -3.05 8.18
N ILE A 277 -0.23 -3.58 7.81
CA ILE A 277 -0.11 -4.97 7.35
C ILE A 277 -0.07 -5.96 8.53
N GLU A 278 0.64 -5.64 9.61
CA GLU A 278 0.75 -6.51 10.78
C GLU A 278 -0.59 -6.66 11.54
N ALA A 279 -1.49 -5.67 11.45
CA ALA A 279 -2.85 -5.80 11.96
C ALA A 279 -3.63 -7.00 11.36
N TYR A 280 -3.19 -7.53 10.21
CA TYR A 280 -3.75 -8.75 9.61
C TYR A 280 -3.14 -10.05 10.16
N HIS A 281 -2.25 -10.01 11.16
CA HIS A 281 -1.59 -11.20 11.69
C HIS A 281 -2.56 -12.32 12.10
N PRO A 282 -3.65 -12.08 12.86
CA PRO A 282 -4.58 -13.16 13.20
C PRO A 282 -5.17 -13.82 11.94
N TYR A 283 -5.38 -13.03 10.90
CA TYR A 283 -5.84 -13.50 9.60
C TYR A 283 -4.76 -14.31 8.86
N MET A 284 -3.50 -13.85 8.90
CA MET A 284 -2.36 -14.53 8.29
C MET A 284 -2.03 -15.87 8.95
N ALA A 285 -2.22 -15.98 10.26
CA ALA A 285 -2.04 -17.23 11.00
C ALA A 285 -3.09 -18.29 10.60
N ALA A 286 -4.25 -17.88 10.11
CA ALA A 286 -5.35 -18.76 9.70
C ALA A 286 -5.38 -19.07 8.19
N LEU A 287 -4.36 -18.69 7.42
CA LEU A 287 -4.35 -18.88 5.95
C LEU A 287 -4.64 -20.32 5.49
N PRO A 288 -4.13 -21.40 6.12
CA PRO A 288 -4.50 -22.76 5.72
C PRO A 288 -6.01 -23.03 5.82
N THR A 289 -6.70 -22.43 6.80
CA THR A 289 -8.15 -22.53 6.95
C THR A 289 -8.84 -21.70 5.87
N VAL A 290 -8.38 -20.47 5.62
CA VAL A 290 -8.91 -19.61 4.54
C VAL A 290 -8.80 -20.30 3.18
N LEU A 291 -7.67 -20.95 2.89
CA LEU A 291 -7.45 -21.67 1.63
C LEU A 291 -8.41 -22.85 1.46
N ARG A 292 -8.82 -23.53 2.53
CA ARG A 292 -9.73 -24.69 2.46
C ARG A 292 -11.21 -24.30 2.52
N SER A 293 -11.54 -23.35 3.39
CA SER A 293 -12.91 -23.06 3.81
C SER A 293 -13.39 -21.66 3.39
N GLY A 294 -12.50 -20.83 2.83
CA GLY A 294 -12.78 -19.47 2.40
C GLY A 294 -12.62 -18.44 3.51
N ARG A 295 -12.51 -17.16 3.12
CA ARG A 295 -12.34 -16.03 4.04
C ARG A 295 -13.40 -15.88 5.12
N GLY A 296 -14.64 -16.27 4.83
CA GLY A 296 -15.76 -16.17 5.76
C GLY A 296 -15.65 -17.13 6.95
N ALA A 297 -14.76 -18.12 6.90
CA ALA A 297 -14.54 -19.08 7.97
C ALA A 297 -13.65 -18.54 9.11
N VAL A 298 -13.06 -17.36 8.95
CA VAL A 298 -12.16 -16.75 9.95
C VAL A 298 -12.69 -15.38 10.34
N HIS A 299 -13.01 -15.22 11.63
CA HIS A 299 -13.37 -13.93 12.21
C HIS A 299 -12.12 -13.29 12.83
N VAL A 300 -11.82 -12.04 12.48
CA VAL A 300 -10.68 -11.29 13.02
C VAL A 300 -11.19 -9.94 13.50
N ASP A 301 -10.96 -9.65 14.78
CA ASP A 301 -11.23 -8.35 15.38
C ASP A 301 -10.30 -7.29 14.78
N ARG A 302 -10.89 -6.19 14.28
CA ARG A 302 -10.19 -5.13 13.52
C ARG A 302 -9.78 -3.93 14.38
N ALA A 303 -10.06 -3.93 15.69
CA ALA A 303 -9.91 -2.75 16.55
C ALA A 303 -8.52 -2.07 16.47
N THR A 304 -7.44 -2.84 16.30
CA THR A 304 -6.05 -2.32 16.24
C THR A 304 -5.72 -1.56 14.94
N ASN A 305 -6.40 -1.88 13.83
CA ASN A 305 -6.12 -1.26 12.52
C ASN A 305 -6.59 0.21 12.44
N ILE A 306 -7.66 0.54 13.18
CA ILE A 306 -8.34 1.84 13.13
C ILE A 306 -7.42 2.99 13.55
N ALA A 307 -6.61 2.80 14.60
CA ALA A 307 -5.74 3.86 15.13
C ALA A 307 -4.57 4.22 14.19
N ALA A 308 -3.96 3.23 13.54
CA ALA A 308 -2.82 3.43 12.64
C ALA A 308 -3.23 4.10 11.31
N SER A 309 -4.39 3.70 10.76
CA SER A 309 -4.93 4.27 9.51
C SER A 309 -5.34 5.75 9.67
N GLN A 310 -5.97 6.11 10.80
CA GLN A 310 -6.45 7.49 11.03
C GLN A 310 -5.32 8.52 11.18
N ALA A 311 -4.24 8.17 11.89
CA ALA A 311 -3.06 9.04 11.99
C ALA A 311 -2.41 9.29 10.61
N ALA A 312 -2.44 8.29 9.73
CA ALA A 312 -1.96 8.42 8.35
C ALA A 312 -2.86 9.35 7.50
N ASN A 313 -4.17 9.36 7.77
CA ASN A 313 -5.19 10.05 6.96
C ASN A 313 -5.42 11.52 7.33
N ARG A 314 -5.00 11.98 8.53
CA ARG A 314 -5.14 13.38 8.98
C ARG A 314 -4.75 14.42 7.92
N LYS A 315 -3.63 14.20 7.22
CA LYS A 315 -3.14 15.12 6.18
C LYS A 315 -4.06 15.13 4.94
N SER A 316 -4.64 13.99 4.60
CA SER A 316 -5.57 13.85 3.49
C SER A 316 -6.90 14.55 3.79
N PHE A 317 -7.45 14.40 5.01
CA PHE A 317 -8.63 15.14 5.44
C PHE A 317 -8.43 16.65 5.42
N ARG A 318 -7.24 17.13 5.81
CA ARG A 318 -6.92 18.56 5.73
C ARG A 318 -7.00 19.06 4.29
N ARG A 319 -6.38 18.33 3.36
CA ARG A 319 -6.40 18.65 1.92
C ARG A 319 -7.81 18.61 1.33
N ALA A 320 -8.62 17.64 1.73
CA ALA A 320 -10.02 17.50 1.30
C ALA A 320 -10.85 18.71 1.77
N ASN A 321 -10.73 19.09 3.04
CA ASN A 321 -11.38 20.30 3.52
C ASN A 321 -10.83 21.55 2.81
N ASP A 322 -9.51 21.63 2.51
CA ASP A 322 -8.92 22.80 1.84
C ASP A 322 -9.48 22.94 0.42
N ALA A 323 -9.69 21.82 -0.26
CA ALA A 323 -10.38 21.78 -1.55
C ALA A 323 -11.84 22.23 -1.45
N LEU A 324 -12.55 21.81 -0.40
CA LEU A 324 -13.93 22.24 -0.14
C LEU A 324 -14.04 23.75 0.07
N ASP A 325 -13.13 24.33 0.85
CA ASP A 325 -13.11 25.78 1.10
C ASP A 325 -12.85 26.56 -0.18
N ARG A 326 -11.91 26.10 -1.02
CA ARG A 326 -11.70 26.70 -2.36
C ARG A 326 -12.93 26.57 -3.24
N PHE A 327 -13.55 25.39 -3.31
CA PHE A 327 -14.75 25.18 -4.11
C PHE A 327 -15.88 26.12 -3.69
N CYS A 328 -16.16 26.24 -2.39
CA CYS A 328 -17.15 27.19 -1.89
C CYS A 328 -16.83 28.64 -2.26
N ALA A 329 -15.55 29.05 -2.18
CA ALA A 329 -15.12 30.40 -2.53
C ALA A 329 -15.22 30.68 -4.04
N ASP A 330 -14.83 29.71 -4.87
CA ASP A 330 -14.76 29.85 -6.32
C ASP A 330 -16.15 29.81 -6.98
N THR A 331 -17.10 29.05 -6.40
CA THR A 331 -18.42 28.81 -7.03
C THR A 331 -19.59 29.45 -6.28
N GLY A 332 -19.38 29.96 -5.06
CA GLY A 332 -20.46 30.42 -4.18
C GLY A 332 -21.32 29.29 -3.61
N PHE A 333 -20.88 28.03 -3.71
CA PHE A 333 -21.61 26.90 -3.13
C PHE A 333 -21.70 27.01 -1.61
N SER A 334 -22.91 26.87 -1.08
CA SER A 334 -23.19 26.84 0.36
C SER A 334 -23.93 25.58 0.74
N TYR A 335 -23.66 25.05 1.92
CA TYR A 335 -24.28 23.83 2.42
C TYR A 335 -24.53 23.94 3.93
N ARG A 336 -25.44 23.10 4.45
CA ARG A 336 -25.85 23.11 5.86
C ARG A 336 -25.49 21.83 6.61
N VAL A 337 -25.17 20.75 5.89
CA VAL A 337 -24.92 19.43 6.47
C VAL A 337 -23.54 18.93 6.05
N PHE A 338 -22.72 18.54 7.02
CA PHE A 338 -21.43 17.88 6.81
C PHE A 338 -21.47 16.48 7.41
N ILE A 339 -21.20 15.48 6.58
CA ILE A 339 -21.26 14.06 6.93
C ILE A 339 -19.84 13.48 6.82
N GLU A 340 -19.34 12.85 7.88
CA GLU A 340 -18.19 11.94 7.79
C GLU A 340 -18.70 10.50 7.91
N HIS A 341 -18.56 9.73 6.81
CA HIS A 341 -18.91 8.32 6.76
C HIS A 341 -17.63 7.47 6.83
N ALA A 342 -17.66 6.41 7.64
CA ALA A 342 -16.48 5.73 8.18
C ALA A 342 -15.73 6.67 9.15
N LEU A 343 -16.48 7.09 10.17
CA LEU A 343 -16.12 8.12 11.13
C LEU A 343 -14.80 7.83 11.85
N GLY A 344 -14.55 6.59 12.28
CA GLY A 344 -13.41 6.28 13.14
C GLY A 344 -13.44 7.11 14.43
N ARG A 345 -12.51 8.08 14.58
CA ARG A 345 -12.49 9.03 15.71
C ARG A 345 -12.99 10.44 15.35
N GLY A 346 -13.51 10.65 14.14
CA GLY A 346 -14.07 11.93 13.68
C GLY A 346 -13.05 12.99 13.30
N GLU A 347 -11.90 12.60 12.73
CA GLU A 347 -10.84 13.54 12.37
C GLU A 347 -11.30 14.55 11.31
N ALA A 348 -12.11 14.15 10.32
CA ALA A 348 -12.58 15.07 9.29
C ALA A 348 -13.59 16.08 9.85
N VAL A 349 -14.54 15.61 10.67
CA VAL A 349 -15.53 16.45 11.36
C VAL A 349 -14.86 17.42 12.31
N GLN A 350 -13.88 17.00 13.12
CA GLN A 350 -13.16 17.90 14.02
C GLN A 350 -12.44 19.01 13.24
N GLN A 351 -11.75 18.66 12.14
CA GLN A 351 -11.10 19.65 11.29
C GLN A 351 -12.12 20.60 10.65
N ARG A 352 -13.28 20.10 10.22
CA ARG A 352 -14.34 20.93 9.65
C ARG A 352 -14.98 21.84 10.68
N HIS A 353 -15.29 21.34 11.87
CA HIS A 353 -15.90 22.10 12.96
C HIS A 353 -15.04 23.29 13.36
N ALA A 354 -13.72 23.13 13.39
CA ALA A 354 -12.79 24.19 13.77
C ALA A 354 -12.72 25.36 12.77
N ARG A 355 -13.17 25.19 11.52
CA ARG A 355 -12.96 26.17 10.44
C ARG A 355 -14.16 26.43 9.53
N GLY A 356 -15.20 25.60 9.63
CA GLY A 356 -16.36 25.64 8.77
C GLY A 356 -17.31 26.79 9.11
N PRO A 357 -18.31 27.04 8.25
CA PRO A 357 -19.36 28.00 8.51
C PRO A 357 -20.08 27.75 9.85
N ALA A 358 -20.52 28.82 10.50
CA ALA A 358 -21.37 28.72 11.68
C ALA A 358 -22.72 28.07 11.32
N GLY A 359 -23.27 27.26 12.24
CA GLY A 359 -24.59 26.66 12.08
C GLY A 359 -24.64 25.40 11.20
N LEU A 360 -23.51 24.79 10.86
CA LEU A 360 -23.48 23.48 10.22
C LEU A 360 -24.05 22.39 11.14
N GLN A 361 -24.89 21.52 10.57
CA GLN A 361 -25.28 20.25 11.16
C GLN A 361 -24.24 19.19 10.82
N PHE A 362 -23.73 18.49 11.83
CA PHE A 362 -22.74 17.43 11.65
C PHE A 362 -23.38 16.06 11.80
N VAL A 363 -22.95 15.11 10.97
CA VAL A 363 -23.34 13.70 11.04
C VAL A 363 -22.07 12.86 10.99
N GLY A 364 -21.93 11.90 11.91
CA GLY A 364 -20.88 10.90 11.86
C GLY A 364 -21.49 9.52 11.81
N ALA A 365 -21.05 8.73 10.84
CA ALA A 365 -21.62 7.42 10.58
C ALA A 365 -20.52 6.36 10.45
N ASP A 366 -20.74 5.22 11.08
CA ASP A 366 -19.81 4.10 11.05
C ASP A 366 -20.56 2.77 11.17
N LEU A 367 -19.98 1.72 10.60
CA LEU A 367 -20.50 0.36 10.72
C LEU A 367 -20.23 -0.18 12.13
N GLU A 368 -19.06 0.16 12.70
CA GLU A 368 -18.59 -0.38 13.96
C GLU A 368 -19.01 0.52 15.14
N ASP A 369 -19.75 -0.04 16.09
CA ASP A 369 -20.18 0.68 17.30
C ASP A 369 -19.01 1.22 18.12
N ALA A 370 -17.90 0.48 18.16
CA ALA A 370 -16.69 0.87 18.87
C ALA A 370 -16.06 2.16 18.28
N ALA A 371 -16.18 2.38 16.97
CA ALA A 371 -15.72 3.61 16.34
C ALA A 371 -16.59 4.80 16.78
N ILE A 372 -17.92 4.63 16.75
CA ILE A 372 -18.86 5.64 17.25
C ILE A 372 -18.57 5.99 18.72
N ASP A 373 -18.40 4.99 19.58
CA ASP A 373 -18.09 5.21 21.00
C ASP A 373 -16.79 5.97 21.20
N ALA A 374 -15.74 5.61 20.45
CA ALA A 374 -14.45 6.31 20.50
C ALA A 374 -14.57 7.76 20.00
N ALA A 375 -15.37 8.01 18.96
CA ALA A 375 -15.62 9.35 18.44
C ALA A 375 -16.40 10.21 19.46
N MET A 376 -17.43 9.66 20.11
CA MET A 376 -18.19 10.37 21.15
C MET A 376 -17.33 10.79 22.35
N GLN A 377 -16.28 10.02 22.65
CA GLN A 377 -15.32 10.33 23.71
C GLN A 377 -14.18 11.27 23.26
N SER A 378 -14.07 11.55 21.95
CA SER A 378 -12.98 12.35 21.41
C SER A 378 -13.19 13.85 21.67
N PRO A 379 -12.16 14.58 22.14
CA PRO A 379 -12.27 16.02 22.37
C PRO A 379 -12.44 16.78 21.04
N GLY A 380 -13.23 17.85 21.04
CA GLY A 380 -13.39 18.74 19.88
C GLY A 380 -14.53 18.36 18.92
N MET A 381 -15.29 17.30 19.24
CA MET A 381 -16.47 16.94 18.46
C MET A 381 -17.57 18.01 18.57
N PRO A 382 -18.32 18.27 17.48
CA PRO A 382 -19.41 19.24 17.49
C PRO A 382 -20.51 18.84 18.48
N PRO A 383 -21.02 19.75 19.33
CA PRO A 383 -22.05 19.44 20.30
C PRO A 383 -23.41 19.11 19.67
N ASN A 384 -23.66 19.54 18.43
CA ASN A 384 -24.88 19.27 17.69
C ASN A 384 -24.78 18.07 16.74
N MET A 385 -23.73 17.25 16.86
CA MET A 385 -23.50 16.14 15.94
C MET A 385 -24.49 14.98 16.15
N VAL A 386 -25.00 14.41 15.06
CA VAL A 386 -25.79 13.17 15.07
C VAL A 386 -24.88 11.99 14.74
N PHE A 387 -24.94 10.93 15.56
CA PHE A 387 -24.20 9.70 15.34
C PHE A 387 -25.12 8.62 14.78
N VAL A 388 -24.77 8.06 13.63
CA VAL A 388 -25.50 6.96 13.00
C VAL A 388 -24.69 5.67 13.12
N ARG A 389 -25.23 4.72 13.88
CA ARG A 389 -24.63 3.39 14.10
C ARG A 389 -25.03 2.41 13.02
N SER A 390 -24.24 1.35 12.86
CA SER A 390 -24.46 0.29 11.87
C SER A 390 -24.58 0.81 10.44
N ALA A 391 -24.02 1.99 10.15
CA ALA A 391 -24.04 2.59 8.84
C ALA A 391 -22.97 1.92 7.97
N ASP A 392 -23.40 0.97 7.15
CA ASP A 392 -22.55 0.37 6.12
C ASP A 392 -22.42 1.35 4.95
N ILE A 393 -21.18 1.68 4.57
CA ILE A 393 -20.91 2.62 3.49
C ILE A 393 -21.39 2.12 2.12
N GLY A 394 -21.54 0.79 1.97
CA GLY A 394 -22.14 0.15 0.81
C GLY A 394 -23.67 0.13 0.84
N ARG A 395 -24.30 0.65 1.90
CA ARG A 395 -25.76 0.72 2.10
C ARG A 395 -26.18 2.12 2.57
N PRO A 396 -26.12 3.12 1.68
CA PRO A 396 -26.37 4.53 2.04
C PRO A 396 -27.75 4.77 2.67
N GLU A 397 -28.72 3.89 2.41
CA GLU A 397 -30.04 3.94 3.02
C GLU A 397 -30.01 3.91 4.55
N THR A 398 -29.06 3.21 5.17
CA THR A 398 -28.94 3.15 6.63
C THR A 398 -28.45 4.49 7.19
N LEU A 399 -27.48 5.12 6.54
CA LEU A 399 -27.06 6.48 6.87
C LEU A 399 -28.25 7.44 6.81
N PHE A 400 -28.94 7.48 5.67
CA PHE A 400 -30.01 8.47 5.45
C PHE A 400 -31.22 8.23 6.36
N ALA A 401 -31.58 6.99 6.65
CA ALA A 401 -32.60 6.69 7.64
C ALA A 401 -32.19 7.15 9.05
N GLY A 402 -30.92 6.95 9.43
CA GLY A 402 -30.39 7.36 10.72
C GLY A 402 -30.25 8.87 10.91
N MET A 403 -30.22 9.64 9.82
CA MET A 403 -30.22 11.11 9.87
C MET A 403 -31.59 11.72 10.26
N GLY A 404 -32.68 10.96 10.17
CA GLY A 404 -34.03 11.45 10.45
C GLY A 404 -34.43 12.61 9.54
N ASP A 405 -34.91 13.71 10.12
CA ASP A 405 -35.43 14.87 9.38
C ASP A 405 -34.33 15.85 8.88
N ILE A 406 -33.05 15.52 9.06
CA ILE A 406 -31.93 16.36 8.58
C ILE A 406 -31.96 16.41 7.04
N PRO A 407 -32.07 17.59 6.41
CA PRO A 407 -32.09 17.70 4.96
C PRO A 407 -30.79 17.18 4.33
N THR A 408 -30.89 16.25 3.38
CA THR A 408 -29.73 15.66 2.71
C THR A 408 -29.31 16.43 1.47
N GLU A 409 -30.21 17.18 0.83
CA GLU A 409 -29.93 17.90 -0.42
C GLU A 409 -28.81 18.95 -0.23
N GLY A 410 -27.77 18.83 -1.04
CA GLY A 410 -26.58 19.69 -0.98
C GLY A 410 -25.66 19.37 0.20
N ALA A 411 -25.82 18.25 0.88
CA ALA A 411 -24.89 17.82 1.92
C ALA A 411 -23.48 17.63 1.37
N VAL A 412 -22.48 17.82 2.23
CA VAL A 412 -21.08 17.47 1.91
C VAL A 412 -20.74 16.18 2.64
N LEU A 413 -20.44 15.14 1.88
CA LEU A 413 -20.03 13.84 2.39
C LEU A 413 -18.53 13.67 2.24
N MET A 414 -17.85 13.39 3.34
CA MET A 414 -16.42 13.12 3.39
C MET A 414 -16.17 11.67 3.81
N VAL A 415 -15.41 10.95 2.99
CA VAL A 415 -15.09 9.55 3.21
C VAL A 415 -13.58 9.36 3.15
N GLY A 416 -12.99 8.95 4.27
CA GLY A 416 -11.57 8.62 4.35
C GLY A 416 -11.34 7.13 4.17
N ASN A 417 -10.92 6.72 2.97
CA ASN A 417 -10.55 5.35 2.66
C ASN A 417 -11.62 4.30 3.05
N GLY A 418 -12.91 4.65 3.03
CA GLY A 418 -13.99 3.73 3.45
C GLY A 418 -14.55 2.87 2.33
N PHE A 419 -14.56 3.35 1.08
CA PHE A 419 -15.26 2.64 0.00
C PHE A 419 -14.62 1.32 -0.42
N HIS A 420 -13.36 1.07 -0.07
CA HIS A 420 -12.77 -0.25 -0.29
C HIS A 420 -13.42 -1.34 0.59
N GLU A 421 -14.09 -0.94 1.69
CA GLU A 421 -14.73 -1.86 2.63
C GLU A 421 -16.08 -2.40 2.15
N VAL A 422 -16.66 -1.80 1.09
CA VAL A 422 -17.86 -2.34 0.46
C VAL A 422 -17.56 -3.77 0.03
N ARG A 423 -18.39 -4.71 0.51
CA ARG A 423 -18.24 -6.14 0.26
C ARG A 423 -18.77 -6.51 -1.12
N ASP A 424 -18.18 -7.54 -1.71
CA ASP A 424 -18.63 -8.14 -2.98
C ASP A 424 -18.85 -7.11 -4.11
N GLN A 425 -17.93 -6.14 -4.21
CA GLN A 425 -18.06 -5.06 -5.17
C GLN A 425 -18.18 -5.58 -6.60
N SER A 426 -19.21 -5.12 -7.29
CA SER A 426 -19.32 -5.15 -8.75
C SER A 426 -19.36 -3.71 -9.28
N ASP A 427 -19.07 -3.52 -10.57
CA ASP A 427 -19.10 -2.19 -11.18
C ASP A 427 -20.49 -1.56 -11.05
N ASP A 428 -21.54 -2.33 -11.33
CA ASP A 428 -22.93 -1.86 -11.21
C ASP A 428 -23.35 -1.64 -9.75
N GLY A 429 -22.88 -2.49 -8.83
CA GLY A 429 -23.13 -2.31 -7.40
C GLY A 429 -22.55 -1.01 -6.87
N MET A 430 -21.30 -0.67 -7.25
CA MET A 430 -20.70 0.59 -6.84
C MET A 430 -21.34 1.81 -7.51
N VAL A 431 -21.80 1.68 -8.75
CA VAL A 431 -22.59 2.74 -9.41
C VAL A 431 -23.90 2.99 -8.63
N ALA A 432 -24.60 1.95 -8.20
CA ALA A 432 -25.81 2.09 -7.39
C ALA A 432 -25.54 2.77 -6.04
N VAL A 433 -24.47 2.38 -5.33
CA VAL A 433 -24.04 3.02 -4.09
C VAL A 433 -23.76 4.51 -4.30
N PHE A 434 -22.97 4.87 -5.33
CA PHE A 434 -22.69 6.27 -5.62
C PHE A 434 -23.92 7.05 -6.05
N ALA A 435 -24.89 6.42 -6.72
CA ALA A 435 -26.11 7.11 -7.16
C ALA A 435 -26.96 7.54 -5.97
N GLU A 436 -27.04 6.74 -4.92
CA GLU A 436 -27.73 7.12 -3.67
C GLU A 436 -27.00 8.27 -2.97
N TYR A 437 -25.67 8.24 -2.87
CA TYR A 437 -24.91 9.39 -2.35
C TYR A 437 -25.09 10.64 -3.21
N ALA A 438 -25.13 10.50 -4.54
CA ALA A 438 -25.29 11.62 -5.47
C ALA A 438 -26.61 12.34 -5.22
N ARG A 439 -27.68 11.62 -4.86
CA ARG A 439 -28.97 12.23 -4.49
C ARG A 439 -28.88 13.11 -3.25
N ALA A 440 -27.96 12.85 -2.32
CA ALA A 440 -27.74 13.73 -1.17
C ALA A 440 -26.92 14.96 -1.58
N GLY A 441 -25.68 14.79 -2.06
CA GLY A 441 -24.87 15.96 -2.36
C GLY A 441 -23.45 15.65 -2.82
N LEU A 442 -22.50 16.50 -2.45
CA LEU A 442 -21.10 16.39 -2.87
C LEU A 442 -20.41 15.23 -2.16
N LEU A 443 -19.54 14.53 -2.89
CA LEU A 443 -18.72 13.46 -2.34
C LEU A 443 -17.24 13.81 -2.44
N LEU A 444 -16.59 13.94 -1.29
CA LEU A 444 -15.15 14.10 -1.14
C LEU A 444 -14.59 12.77 -0.62
N MET A 445 -13.86 12.09 -1.49
CA MET A 445 -13.42 10.72 -1.23
C MET A 445 -11.90 10.66 -1.27
N PHE A 446 -11.28 10.17 -0.22
CA PHE A 446 -9.86 9.81 -0.22
C PHE A 446 -9.71 8.30 -0.40
N THR A 447 -8.87 7.88 -1.36
CA THR A 447 -8.49 6.47 -1.57
C THR A 447 -7.02 6.35 -1.93
N GLU A 448 -6.37 5.23 -1.61
CA GLU A 448 -5.16 4.84 -2.33
C GLU A 448 -5.49 4.45 -3.78
N GLU A 449 -4.54 4.64 -4.68
CA GLU A 449 -4.65 4.14 -6.06
C GLU A 449 -4.20 2.67 -6.10
N SER A 450 -5.04 1.80 -5.57
CA SER A 450 -4.62 0.52 -5.00
C SER A 450 -4.86 -0.69 -5.89
N ALA A 451 -5.70 -0.60 -6.91
CA ALA A 451 -5.96 -1.71 -7.84
C ALA A 451 -4.96 -1.76 -9.00
N LEU A 452 -3.66 -1.83 -8.68
CA LEU A 452 -2.65 -2.07 -9.69
C LEU A 452 -2.79 -3.50 -10.25
N SER A 453 -2.66 -3.61 -11.58
CA SER A 453 -2.46 -4.91 -12.23
C SER A 453 -1.15 -5.56 -11.77
N ILE A 454 -0.99 -6.84 -12.01
CA ILE A 454 0.22 -7.59 -11.69
C ILE A 454 1.39 -7.09 -12.55
N ASP A 455 1.14 -6.76 -13.82
CA ASP A 455 2.14 -6.11 -14.69
C ASP A 455 2.63 -4.78 -14.06
N ALA A 456 1.68 -3.96 -13.61
CA ALA A 456 1.96 -2.72 -12.92
C ALA A 456 2.77 -2.95 -11.63
N LEU A 457 2.36 -3.90 -10.79
CA LEU A 457 3.05 -4.23 -9.54
C LEU A 457 4.50 -4.68 -9.80
N ILE A 458 4.74 -5.49 -10.83
CA ILE A 458 6.11 -5.87 -11.22
C ILE A 458 6.93 -4.62 -11.59
N GLU A 459 6.33 -3.68 -12.33
CA GLU A 459 6.97 -2.42 -12.71
C GLU A 459 7.16 -1.43 -11.54
N THR A 460 6.51 -1.60 -10.39
CA THR A 460 6.82 -0.81 -9.19
C THR A 460 8.05 -1.33 -8.44
N ALA A 461 8.51 -2.55 -8.76
CA ALA A 461 9.52 -3.27 -7.98
C ALA A 461 9.12 -3.25 -6.48
N TRP A 462 9.97 -2.69 -5.63
CA TRP A 462 9.70 -2.49 -4.20
C TRP A 462 9.48 -1.02 -3.85
N ASN A 463 9.21 -0.12 -4.80
CA ASN A 463 9.09 1.33 -4.56
C ASN A 463 7.80 1.75 -3.83
N THR A 464 6.80 0.87 -3.80
CA THR A 464 5.48 1.11 -3.20
C THR A 464 5.02 -0.09 -2.37
N TYR A 465 4.14 0.14 -1.40
CA TYR A 465 3.53 -0.90 -0.56
C TYR A 465 2.30 -1.55 -1.21
N HIS A 466 2.04 -1.29 -2.51
CA HIS A 466 0.77 -1.63 -3.14
C HIS A 466 0.57 -3.14 -3.32
N ALA A 467 1.65 -3.93 -3.44
CA ALA A 467 1.51 -5.38 -3.55
C ALA A 467 0.94 -5.98 -2.27
N GLY A 468 1.53 -5.68 -1.11
CA GLY A 468 1.01 -6.10 0.19
C GLY A 468 -0.34 -5.49 0.51
N PHE A 469 -0.56 -4.21 0.18
CA PHE A 469 -1.86 -3.55 0.35
C PHE A 469 -2.96 -4.26 -0.46
N LYS A 470 -2.72 -4.52 -1.75
CA LYS A 470 -3.64 -5.26 -2.61
C LYS A 470 -3.94 -6.63 -2.04
N TYR A 471 -2.90 -7.35 -1.63
CA TYR A 471 -3.03 -8.68 -1.06
C TYR A 471 -3.95 -8.69 0.17
N VAL A 472 -3.72 -7.83 1.17
CA VAL A 472 -4.54 -7.87 2.40
C VAL A 472 -5.99 -7.43 2.17
N HIS A 473 -6.24 -6.53 1.22
CA HIS A 473 -7.60 -6.12 0.86
C HIS A 473 -8.32 -7.23 0.11
N GLU A 474 -7.72 -7.78 -0.95
CA GLU A 474 -8.28 -8.92 -1.66
C GLU A 474 -8.52 -10.09 -0.73
N ARG A 475 -7.58 -10.38 0.18
CA ARG A 475 -7.67 -11.48 1.14
C ARG A 475 -8.81 -11.27 2.16
N SER A 476 -9.03 -10.03 2.58
CA SER A 476 -10.08 -9.71 3.55
C SER A 476 -11.45 -9.45 2.95
N GLY A 477 -11.63 -9.63 1.63
CA GLY A 477 -12.92 -9.41 0.97
C GLY A 477 -13.25 -7.95 0.72
N GLN A 478 -12.23 -7.12 0.58
CA GLN A 478 -12.35 -5.71 0.24
C GLN A 478 -12.04 -5.50 -1.24
N GLY A 479 -12.75 -4.56 -1.87
CA GLY A 479 -12.62 -4.27 -3.29
C GLY A 479 -11.75 -3.03 -3.51
N LEU A 480 -10.63 -3.20 -4.21
CA LEU A 480 -9.82 -2.08 -4.65
C LEU A 480 -10.19 -1.72 -6.09
N ARG A 481 -10.21 -0.42 -6.39
CA ARG A 481 -10.44 0.10 -7.75
C ARG A 481 -9.36 1.09 -8.13
N PRO A 482 -9.03 1.20 -9.43
CA PRO A 482 -8.08 2.20 -9.88
C PRO A 482 -8.72 3.59 -9.77
N ALA A 483 -7.90 4.64 -9.63
CA ALA A 483 -8.41 6.00 -9.56
C ALA A 483 -8.99 6.45 -10.92
N THR A 484 -8.33 6.06 -12.01
CA THR A 484 -8.75 6.30 -13.41
C THR A 484 -8.77 4.99 -14.20
N PRO A 485 -9.46 4.92 -15.35
CA PRO A 485 -9.47 3.71 -16.18
C PRO A 485 -8.05 3.19 -16.45
N GLY A 486 -7.81 1.93 -16.11
CA GLY A 486 -6.50 1.28 -16.26
C GLY A 486 -6.31 0.68 -17.65
N LEU A 487 -5.05 0.51 -18.07
CA LEU A 487 -4.74 -0.28 -19.25
C LEU A 487 -5.02 -1.77 -18.96
N PRO A 488 -5.45 -2.57 -19.95
CA PRO A 488 -5.60 -4.01 -19.80
C PRO A 488 -4.31 -4.68 -19.30
N SER A 489 -4.45 -5.61 -18.35
CA SER A 489 -3.35 -6.43 -17.83
C SER A 489 -3.20 -7.68 -18.71
N ALA A 490 -1.97 -7.99 -19.10
CA ALA A 490 -1.68 -9.27 -19.76
C ALA A 490 -1.79 -10.43 -18.75
N LEU A 491 -1.64 -10.15 -17.45
CA LEU A 491 -1.59 -11.15 -16.38
C LEU A 491 -2.90 -11.28 -15.57
N ASP A 492 -3.76 -10.26 -15.54
CA ASP A 492 -5.03 -10.27 -14.78
C ASP A 492 -6.29 -10.10 -15.64
N GLY A 493 -6.16 -9.79 -16.93
CA GLY A 493 -7.31 -9.35 -17.73
C GLY A 493 -7.75 -7.92 -17.38
N PRO A 494 -9.03 -7.57 -17.58
CA PRO A 494 -9.53 -6.23 -17.30
C PRO A 494 -9.58 -5.96 -15.78
N LEU A 495 -9.16 -4.75 -15.39
CA LEU A 495 -9.35 -4.25 -14.02
C LEU A 495 -10.81 -3.82 -13.83
N PRO A 496 -11.32 -3.79 -12.57
CA PRO A 496 -12.63 -3.21 -12.27
C PRO A 496 -12.72 -1.75 -12.73
N ALA A 497 -13.94 -1.28 -13.01
CA ALA A 497 -14.19 0.13 -13.32
C ALA A 497 -13.58 1.05 -12.25
N SER A 498 -13.03 2.18 -12.70
CA SER A 498 -12.37 3.12 -11.79
C SER A 498 -13.34 3.84 -10.86
N TRP A 499 -12.85 4.42 -9.77
CA TRP A 499 -13.67 5.25 -8.88
C TRP A 499 -14.34 6.40 -9.64
N VAL A 500 -13.60 7.08 -10.52
CA VAL A 500 -14.11 8.18 -11.34
C VAL A 500 -15.18 7.69 -12.31
N GLU A 501 -14.97 6.54 -12.95
CA GLU A 501 -15.95 5.95 -13.88
C GLU A 501 -17.25 5.58 -13.17
N CYS A 502 -17.18 4.86 -12.04
CA CYS A 502 -18.36 4.50 -11.26
C CYS A 502 -19.13 5.73 -10.78
N ALA A 503 -18.44 6.75 -10.25
CA ALA A 503 -19.07 7.99 -9.80
C ALA A 503 -19.71 8.76 -10.96
N THR A 504 -19.05 8.84 -12.12
CA THR A 504 -19.58 9.52 -13.30
C THR A 504 -20.84 8.83 -13.83
N ARG A 505 -20.82 7.49 -13.94
CA ARG A 505 -21.99 6.69 -14.29
C ARG A 505 -23.16 6.85 -13.30
N ALA A 506 -22.85 7.17 -12.04
CA ALA A 506 -23.83 7.43 -10.99
C ALA A 506 -24.40 8.86 -11.00
N GLY A 507 -23.97 9.73 -11.91
CA GLY A 507 -24.47 11.11 -12.03
C GLY A 507 -23.62 12.18 -11.33
N TYR A 508 -22.38 11.86 -10.96
CA TYR A 508 -21.41 12.86 -10.54
C TYR A 508 -20.64 13.47 -11.72
N VAL A 509 -20.16 14.69 -11.50
CA VAL A 509 -19.15 15.38 -12.29
C VAL A 509 -17.84 15.39 -11.50
N TYR A 510 -16.75 14.90 -12.11
CA TYR A 510 -15.43 14.86 -11.49
C TYR A 510 -14.73 16.22 -11.60
N MET A 511 -14.37 16.79 -10.46
CA MET A 511 -13.83 18.14 -10.35
C MET A 511 -12.30 18.13 -10.15
N ASP A 512 -11.57 17.83 -11.23
CA ASP A 512 -10.10 17.69 -11.20
C ASP A 512 -9.34 18.87 -10.53
N PRO A 513 -9.71 20.16 -10.73
CA PRO A 513 -9.03 21.29 -10.09
C PRO A 513 -9.07 21.28 -8.55
N TYR A 514 -10.02 20.55 -7.97
CA TYR A 514 -10.19 20.42 -6.52
C TYR A 514 -9.66 19.09 -5.98
N CYS A 515 -9.18 18.21 -6.86
CA CYS A 515 -8.59 16.95 -6.46
C CYS A 515 -7.16 17.14 -5.96
N ALA A 516 -6.73 16.28 -5.04
CA ALA A 516 -5.36 16.28 -4.54
C ALA A 516 -4.70 14.93 -4.82
N ARG A 517 -3.49 14.97 -5.38
CA ARG A 517 -2.69 13.79 -5.71
C ARG A 517 -1.45 13.73 -4.83
N SER A 518 -1.08 12.54 -4.38
CA SER A 518 0.18 12.32 -3.67
C SER A 518 1.33 12.01 -4.64
N ARG A 519 2.44 11.44 -4.14
CA ARG A 519 3.60 11.12 -4.99
C ARG A 519 3.24 10.02 -5.98
N THR A 520 3.91 10.01 -7.13
CA THR A 520 3.68 8.99 -8.16
C THR A 520 4.20 7.61 -7.76
N ILE A 521 3.59 6.57 -8.33
CA ILE A 521 3.88 5.15 -8.04
C ILE A 521 5.12 4.68 -8.81
N TYR A 522 5.18 4.97 -10.11
CA TYR A 522 6.26 4.47 -10.95
C TYR A 522 7.48 5.40 -10.91
N PRO A 523 8.69 4.85 -10.79
CA PRO A 523 9.94 5.58 -11.01
C PRO A 523 10.32 5.66 -12.50
N THR A 524 9.42 5.25 -13.39
CA THR A 524 9.46 5.34 -14.86
C THR A 524 8.15 5.94 -15.37
N THR A 525 8.13 6.47 -16.59
CA THR A 525 6.85 6.76 -17.25
C THR A 525 6.19 5.45 -17.67
N PRO A 526 4.96 5.16 -17.21
CA PRO A 526 4.23 3.98 -17.66
C PRO A 526 3.78 4.12 -19.13
N PRO A 527 3.44 3.01 -19.82
CA PRO A 527 3.03 3.05 -21.23
C PRO A 527 1.84 3.98 -21.52
N SER A 528 0.97 4.21 -20.53
CA SER A 528 -0.17 5.14 -20.62
C SER A 528 0.24 6.61 -20.69
N GLY A 529 1.49 6.96 -20.39
CA GLY A 529 1.95 8.35 -20.21
C GLY A 529 1.49 9.00 -18.90
N HIS A 530 0.45 8.45 -18.24
CA HIS A 530 -0.03 8.90 -16.94
C HIS A 530 0.58 8.09 -15.80
N ASN A 531 1.37 8.72 -14.94
CA ASN A 531 1.96 8.07 -13.76
C ASN A 531 1.01 8.22 -12.56
N PRO A 532 0.29 7.15 -12.17
CA PRO A 532 -0.65 7.16 -11.07
C PRO A 532 -0.02 7.61 -9.76
N SER A 533 -0.84 8.18 -8.89
CA SER A 533 -0.43 8.69 -7.57
C SER A 533 -0.71 7.64 -6.51
N ILE A 534 0.12 7.50 -5.49
CA ILE A 534 -0.12 6.52 -4.40
C ILE A 534 -1.50 6.68 -3.77
N SER A 535 -2.00 7.90 -3.72
CA SER A 535 -3.31 8.22 -3.17
C SER A 535 -3.90 9.46 -3.82
N VAL A 536 -5.23 9.48 -3.90
CA VAL A 536 -6.01 10.55 -4.51
C VAL A 536 -7.12 10.96 -3.56
N THR A 537 -7.30 12.28 -3.42
CA THR A 537 -8.52 12.88 -2.90
C THR A 537 -9.35 13.31 -4.09
N HIS A 538 -10.43 12.59 -4.34
CA HIS A 538 -11.41 12.87 -5.37
C HIS A 538 -12.44 13.88 -4.87
N PHE A 539 -12.91 14.72 -5.79
CA PHE A 539 -13.95 15.70 -5.56
C PHE A 539 -15.04 15.51 -6.59
N PHE A 540 -16.22 15.08 -6.15
CA PHE A 540 -17.36 14.78 -7.00
C PHE A 540 -18.54 15.69 -6.66
N VAL A 541 -19.13 16.30 -7.68
CA VAL A 541 -20.30 17.17 -7.55
C VAL A 541 -21.44 16.57 -8.36
N PRO A 542 -22.65 16.34 -7.80
CA PRO A 542 -23.76 15.83 -8.57
C PRO A 542 -24.06 16.73 -9.77
N LEU A 543 -24.41 16.15 -10.91
CA LEU A 543 -24.64 16.88 -12.16
C LEU A 543 -25.61 18.06 -11.96
N ARG A 544 -26.72 17.85 -11.25
CA ARG A 544 -27.72 18.90 -10.95
C ARG A 544 -27.12 20.12 -10.22
N ILE A 545 -26.18 19.88 -9.30
CA ILE A 545 -25.53 20.95 -8.52
C ILE A 545 -24.48 21.62 -9.40
N SER A 546 -23.73 20.84 -10.18
CA SER A 546 -22.75 21.34 -11.15
C SER A 546 -23.39 22.30 -12.15
N GLU A 547 -24.55 21.92 -12.72
CA GLU A 547 -25.32 22.73 -13.67
C GLU A 547 -25.86 24.00 -13.02
N ALA A 548 -26.42 23.92 -11.81
CA ALA A 548 -26.92 25.08 -11.08
C ALA A 548 -25.82 26.10 -10.74
N LEU A 549 -24.58 25.63 -10.53
CA LEU A 549 -23.41 26.46 -10.26
C LEU A 549 -22.68 26.92 -11.54
N GLY A 550 -23.07 26.43 -12.71
CA GLY A 550 -22.41 26.75 -13.99
C GLY A 550 -20.96 26.23 -14.07
N VAL A 551 -20.60 25.20 -13.29
CA VAL A 551 -19.26 24.61 -13.31
C VAL A 551 -19.23 23.37 -14.19
N THR A 552 -18.16 23.21 -14.94
CA THR A 552 -17.90 22.05 -15.79
C THR A 552 -16.72 21.27 -15.24
N GLY A 553 -16.87 19.95 -15.11
CA GLY A 553 -15.77 19.05 -14.79
C GLY A 553 -15.01 18.63 -16.04
N THR A 554 -13.91 17.92 -15.84
CA THR A 554 -13.27 17.14 -16.91
C THR A 554 -14.06 15.85 -17.10
N ALA A 555 -14.56 15.62 -18.31
CA ALA A 555 -15.19 14.37 -18.71
C ALA A 555 -14.22 13.18 -18.64
#